data_AF-A0A812UAR2-F1
#
_entry.id   AF-A0A812UAR2-F1
#
_cell.length_a   1.000
_cell.length_b   1.000
_cell.length_c   1.000
_cell.angle_alpha   90.00
_cell.angle_beta   90.00
_cell.angle_gamma   90.00
#
_symmetry.space_group_name_H-M   'P 1'
#
loop_
_entity.id
_entity.type
_entity.pdbx_description
1 polymer ?
#
loop_
_entity_poly.entity_id
_entity_poly.type
_entity_poly.pdbx_seq_one_letter_code
_entity_poly.pdbx_strand_id
1 'polypeptide(L)'
;MSAETDTSLVPESEVSQDSICETLAAWADTTKPCWQHILEIEMETDSNLKSDVYLIPMAEIPATSGTEMTEGVLGEAEGKELTVEALSGEVTHLTVLAPHTVAHVKQMLEACLGIPAVLQKIILDSVELPDEAVVAGGSVTLLKSDPPIITSEDFLRSMAEVHGWERKDVFRRWHSFDTYRQFPATKMQTLQWAMGHKGMRNVPLTAENVLGCFDVWLGLNHKEGTHPDSFRAHVNEVVAFLQHCCYSPSLLVAYDEPYLHDDDAEFVFFFAGRLRSDLQTFVVHSFLLNCWM
;
A
#
# COMPACT_ATOMS: atom_id res chain seq x y z
N MET A 1 -4.81 21.36 30.67
CA MET A 1 -5.99 21.46 29.80
C MET A 1 -5.59 20.79 28.51
N SER A 2 -5.97 19.53 28.34
CA SER A 2 -5.64 18.75 27.16
C SER A 2 -6.64 19.13 26.08
N ALA A 3 -6.17 19.68 24.97
CA ALA A 3 -6.97 19.82 23.77
C ALA A 3 -7.03 18.45 23.11
N GLU A 4 -8.20 17.80 23.16
CA GLU A 4 -8.55 16.72 22.25
C GLU A 4 -8.66 17.34 20.86
N THR A 5 -7.63 17.12 20.04
CA THR A 5 -7.72 17.40 18.60
C THR A 5 -8.66 16.35 18.02
N ASP A 6 -9.93 16.76 17.86
CA ASP A 6 -10.97 16.01 17.17
C ASP A 6 -10.60 15.96 15.68
N THR A 7 -9.71 15.04 15.31
CA THR A 7 -9.43 14.71 13.91
C THR A 7 -10.63 13.93 13.39
N SER A 8 -11.68 14.67 13.02
CA SER A 8 -12.85 14.17 12.30
C SER A 8 -12.39 13.69 10.92
N LEU A 9 -11.81 12.49 10.86
CA LEU A 9 -11.57 11.79 9.60
C LEU A 9 -12.93 11.55 8.94
N VAL A 10 -13.01 11.87 7.65
CA VAL A 10 -14.18 11.60 6.81
C VAL A 10 -14.53 10.11 6.92
N PRO A 11 -15.81 9.70 7.01
CA PRO A 11 -16.16 8.28 7.06
C PRO A 11 -15.55 7.51 5.88
N GLU A 12 -15.05 6.28 6.12
CA GLU A 12 -14.37 5.46 5.08
C GLU A 12 -15.22 5.32 3.79
N SER A 13 -16.55 5.28 3.93
CA SER A 13 -17.50 5.17 2.82
C SER A 13 -17.60 6.41 1.93
N GLU A 14 -17.10 7.56 2.39
CA GLU A 14 -17.16 8.85 1.69
C GLU A 14 -15.82 9.27 1.08
N VAL A 15 -14.74 8.51 1.34
CA VAL A 15 -13.42 8.78 0.80
C VAL A 15 -13.34 8.34 -0.67
N SER A 16 -13.41 9.29 -1.59
CA SER A 16 -13.23 9.04 -3.03
C SER A 16 -11.75 8.97 -3.43
N GLN A 17 -11.45 8.28 -4.54
CA GLN A 17 -10.11 8.24 -5.13
C GLN A 17 -9.57 9.66 -5.44
N ASP A 18 -10.44 10.54 -5.95
CA ASP A 18 -10.08 11.94 -6.22
C ASP A 18 -9.72 12.69 -4.93
N SER A 19 -10.50 12.50 -3.86
CA SER A 19 -10.22 13.12 -2.56
C SER A 19 -8.89 12.65 -1.97
N ILE A 20 -8.53 11.38 -2.15
CA ILE A 20 -7.22 10.85 -1.74
C ILE A 20 -6.09 11.52 -2.50
N CYS A 21 -6.22 11.58 -3.84
CA CYS A 21 -5.23 12.23 -4.70
C CYS A 21 -5.08 13.72 -4.35
N GLU A 22 -6.17 14.44 -4.17
CA GLU A 22 -6.16 15.86 -3.80
C GLU A 22 -5.52 16.09 -2.44
N THR A 23 -5.85 15.26 -1.44
CA THR A 23 -5.31 15.38 -0.08
C THR A 23 -3.80 15.12 -0.06
N LEU A 24 -3.35 14.06 -0.72
CA LEU A 24 -1.93 13.72 -0.80
C LEU A 24 -1.15 14.71 -1.68
N ALA A 25 -1.73 15.19 -2.78
CA ALA A 25 -1.11 16.23 -3.61
C ALA A 25 -1.01 17.56 -2.86
N ALA A 26 -2.03 17.92 -2.07
CA ALA A 26 -1.95 19.07 -1.20
C ALA A 26 -0.88 18.89 -0.12
N TRP A 27 -0.64 17.68 0.37
CA TRP A 27 0.48 17.41 1.27
C TRP A 27 1.84 17.57 0.57
N ALA A 28 1.94 17.08 -0.66
CA ALA A 28 3.13 17.18 -1.51
C ALA A 28 3.49 18.61 -1.96
N ASP A 29 2.62 19.58 -1.70
CA ASP A 29 2.86 20.99 -2.04
C ASP A 29 4.01 21.56 -1.21
N THR A 30 5.19 21.61 -1.83
CA THR A 30 6.44 22.10 -1.24
C THR A 30 6.41 23.60 -0.92
N THR A 31 5.37 24.33 -1.36
CA THR A 31 5.17 25.73 -0.98
C THR A 31 4.59 25.88 0.43
N LYS A 32 4.16 24.78 1.06
CA LYS A 32 3.64 24.81 2.42
C LYS A 32 4.74 25.02 3.47
N PRO A 33 4.46 25.79 4.55
CA PRO A 33 5.44 26.08 5.60
C PRO A 33 6.01 24.85 6.32
N CYS A 34 5.31 23.72 6.33
CA CYS A 34 5.77 22.48 6.95
C CYS A 34 7.05 21.94 6.29
N TRP A 35 7.23 22.15 4.99
CA TRP A 35 8.42 21.73 4.24
C TRP A 35 9.58 22.72 4.32
N GLN A 36 9.32 23.93 4.81
CA GLN A 36 10.29 25.02 4.82
C GLN A 36 11.57 24.65 5.57
N HIS A 37 11.47 23.96 6.71
CA HIS A 37 12.66 23.53 7.45
C HIS A 37 13.53 22.50 6.69
N ILE A 38 12.98 21.72 5.76
CA ILE A 38 13.77 20.82 4.88
C ILE A 38 14.47 21.65 3.80
N LEU A 39 13.79 22.66 3.25
CA LEU A 39 14.32 23.54 2.22
C LEU A 39 15.36 24.54 2.76
N GLU A 40 15.30 24.87 4.05
CA GLU A 40 16.18 25.83 4.72
C GLU A 40 17.43 25.20 5.36
N ILE A 41 17.54 23.87 5.37
CA ILE A 41 18.77 23.22 5.82
C ILE A 41 19.89 23.63 4.86
N GLU A 42 20.93 24.27 5.41
CA GLU A 42 22.12 24.70 4.69
C GLU A 42 22.78 23.50 4.02
N MET A 43 22.38 23.25 2.79
CA MET A 43 23.10 22.44 1.82
C MET A 43 23.90 23.40 0.94
N GLU A 44 25.04 22.96 0.39
CA GLU A 44 25.87 23.83 -0.45
C GLU A 44 25.12 24.37 -1.69
N THR A 45 23.95 23.79 -2.00
CA THR A 45 23.08 24.16 -3.12
C THR A 45 21.57 24.01 -2.81
N ASP A 46 20.72 24.49 -3.73
CA ASP A 46 19.26 24.39 -3.67
C ASP A 46 18.79 22.92 -3.65
N SER A 47 18.20 22.50 -2.53
CA SER A 47 17.55 21.18 -2.43
C SER A 47 16.26 21.12 -3.23
N ASN A 48 16.09 20.05 -4.02
CA ASN A 48 14.89 19.81 -4.81
C ASN A 48 14.10 18.63 -4.22
N LEU A 49 12.92 18.91 -3.68
CA LEU A 49 11.92 17.90 -3.33
C LEU A 49 10.90 17.81 -4.46
N LYS A 50 10.74 16.60 -5.02
CA LYS A 50 9.66 16.28 -5.95
C LYS A 50 8.79 15.18 -5.37
N SER A 51 7.49 15.34 -5.51
CA SER A 51 6.54 14.39 -4.97
C SER A 51 5.31 14.28 -5.85
N ASP A 52 4.82 13.05 -6.01
CA ASP A 52 3.70 12.73 -6.90
C ASP A 52 2.87 11.59 -6.34
N VAL A 53 1.58 11.64 -6.62
CA VAL A 53 0.58 10.68 -6.16
C VAL A 53 0.02 9.91 -7.36
N TYR A 54 -0.08 8.60 -7.21
CA TYR A 54 -0.53 7.68 -8.26
C TYR A 54 -1.55 6.70 -7.71
N LEU A 55 -2.51 6.36 -8.58
CA LEU A 55 -3.40 5.23 -8.40
C LEU A 55 -3.03 4.15 -9.42
N ILE A 56 -2.80 2.94 -8.92
CA ILE A 56 -2.37 1.81 -9.71
C ILE A 56 -3.50 0.80 -9.73
N PRO A 57 -4.43 0.89 -10.69
CA PRO A 57 -5.52 -0.07 -10.80
C PRO A 57 -4.97 -1.43 -11.25
N MET A 58 -5.62 -2.50 -10.81
CA MET A 58 -5.23 -3.87 -11.16
C MET A 58 -3.76 -4.16 -10.81
N ALA A 59 -3.31 -3.70 -9.65
CA ALA A 59 -1.98 -4.00 -9.16
C ALA A 59 -1.76 -5.52 -9.14
N GLU A 60 -0.53 -5.98 -9.43
CA GLU A 60 -0.11 -7.37 -9.27
C GLU A 60 0.01 -7.68 -7.77
N ILE A 61 -1.15 -7.71 -7.12
CA ILE A 61 -1.35 -8.25 -5.81
C ILE A 61 -1.38 -9.76 -6.00
N PRO A 62 -0.65 -10.56 -5.21
CA PRO A 62 -0.72 -12.01 -5.31
C PRO A 62 -2.18 -12.43 -5.39
N ALA A 63 -2.54 -13.00 -6.55
CA ALA A 63 -3.88 -13.45 -6.80
C ALA A 63 -4.24 -14.43 -5.69
N THR A 64 -5.30 -14.13 -4.95
CA THR A 64 -5.98 -15.15 -4.16
C THR A 64 -6.56 -16.13 -5.15
N SER A 65 -5.82 -17.21 -5.43
CA SER A 65 -6.36 -18.49 -5.92
C SER A 65 -7.51 -18.30 -6.92
N GLY A 66 -7.28 -17.54 -8.00
CA GLY A 66 -8.26 -17.37 -9.06
C GLY A 66 -8.39 -18.67 -9.83
N THR A 67 -9.18 -19.61 -9.31
CA THR A 67 -9.57 -20.77 -10.09
C THR A 67 -10.53 -20.26 -11.15
N GLU A 68 -10.08 -20.27 -12.41
CA GLU A 68 -10.93 -20.05 -13.57
C GLU A 68 -12.19 -20.92 -13.44
N MET A 69 -13.36 -20.29 -13.60
CA MET A 69 -14.63 -21.02 -13.61
C MET A 69 -14.63 -21.99 -14.80
N THR A 70 -14.32 -23.25 -14.55
CA THR A 70 -14.79 -24.32 -15.43
C THR A 70 -16.28 -24.46 -15.21
N GLU A 71 -17.07 -24.04 -16.20
CA GLU A 71 -18.50 -24.38 -16.33
C GLU A 71 -18.65 -25.91 -16.29
N GLY A 72 -18.88 -26.44 -15.09
CA GLY A 72 -19.12 -27.85 -14.82
C GLY A 72 -20.59 -28.08 -14.51
N VAL A 73 -21.31 -28.55 -15.53
CA VAL A 73 -22.54 -29.37 -15.50
C VAL A 73 -23.39 -29.30 -14.22
N LEU A 74 -24.54 -28.64 -14.34
CA LEU A 74 -25.69 -28.73 -13.41
C LEU A 74 -26.17 -30.19 -13.29
N GLY A 75 -25.61 -30.92 -12.33
CA GLY A 75 -26.26 -32.07 -11.69
C GLY A 75 -26.83 -31.62 -10.34
N GLU A 76 -28.00 -32.13 -9.96
CA GLU A 76 -28.70 -31.82 -8.71
C GLU A 76 -27.75 -31.94 -7.50
N ALA A 77 -27.22 -30.81 -7.02
CA ALA A 77 -26.27 -30.79 -5.92
C ALA A 77 -27.02 -30.60 -4.61
N GLU A 78 -26.99 -31.63 -3.74
CA GLU A 78 -27.36 -31.51 -2.33
C GLU A 78 -26.49 -30.40 -1.69
N GLY A 79 -27.11 -29.25 -1.39
CA GLY A 79 -26.44 -28.16 -0.69
C GLY A 79 -26.24 -28.52 0.78
N LYS A 80 -25.07 -28.17 1.33
CA LYS A 80 -24.77 -28.35 2.75
C LYS A 80 -25.04 -27.08 3.53
N GLU A 81 -25.75 -27.20 4.65
CA GLU A 81 -25.89 -26.09 5.59
C GLU A 81 -24.59 -25.86 6.36
N LEU A 82 -24.16 -24.60 6.37
CA LEU A 82 -23.00 -24.10 7.08
C LEU A 82 -23.40 -22.90 7.93
N THR A 83 -23.07 -22.95 9.20
CA THR A 83 -23.19 -21.83 10.12
C THR A 83 -21.83 -21.15 10.24
N VAL A 84 -21.76 -19.87 9.91
CA VAL A 84 -20.56 -19.06 10.00
C VAL A 84 -20.74 -18.06 11.14
N GLU A 85 -19.89 -18.15 12.16
CA GLU A 85 -19.91 -17.25 13.31
C GLU A 85 -18.75 -16.25 13.21
N ALA A 86 -19.05 -14.96 13.16
CA ALA A 86 -18.05 -13.91 13.24
C ALA A 86 -17.63 -13.66 14.70
N LEU A 87 -16.41 -13.14 14.91
CA LEU A 87 -15.96 -12.75 16.26
C LEU A 87 -16.82 -11.65 16.92
N SER A 88 -17.62 -10.92 16.14
CA SER A 88 -18.62 -9.98 16.65
C SER A 88 -19.80 -10.67 17.34
N GLY A 89 -19.91 -12.00 17.24
CA GLY A 89 -21.06 -12.79 17.66
C GLY A 89 -22.18 -12.84 16.61
N GLU A 90 -21.98 -12.24 15.42
CA GLU A 90 -22.92 -12.33 14.31
C GLU A 90 -22.86 -13.72 13.67
N VAL A 91 -24.03 -14.30 13.43
CA VAL A 91 -24.16 -15.65 12.87
C VAL A 91 -24.83 -15.58 11.51
N THR A 92 -24.15 -16.10 10.48
CA THR A 92 -24.65 -16.21 9.11
C THR A 92 -24.87 -17.67 8.75
N HIS A 93 -26.02 -17.98 8.15
CA HIS A 93 -26.33 -19.31 7.65
C HIS A 93 -26.21 -19.35 6.13
N LEU A 94 -25.41 -20.28 5.61
CA LEU A 94 -25.18 -20.46 4.17
C LEU A 94 -25.57 -21.88 3.76
N THR A 95 -26.22 -22.00 2.60
CA THR A 95 -26.34 -23.26 1.88
C THR A 95 -25.23 -23.33 0.85
N VAL A 96 -24.15 -24.03 1.17
CA VAL A 96 -22.98 -24.15 0.33
C VAL A 96 -23.24 -25.20 -0.74
N LEU A 97 -23.11 -24.82 -2.01
CA LEU A 97 -23.20 -25.74 -3.14
C LEU A 97 -21.84 -26.37 -3.44
N ALA A 98 -21.83 -27.49 -4.16
CA ALA A 98 -20.59 -28.06 -4.68
C ALA A 98 -19.81 -26.97 -5.46
N PRO A 99 -18.49 -26.82 -5.25
CA PRO A 99 -17.55 -27.81 -4.72
C PRO A 99 -17.35 -27.82 -3.19
N HIS A 100 -18.11 -27.02 -2.42
CA HIS A 100 -17.99 -26.91 -0.95
C HIS A 100 -16.58 -26.52 -0.45
N THR A 101 -15.77 -25.86 -1.28
CA THR A 101 -14.43 -25.42 -0.87
C THR A 101 -14.49 -24.15 -0.04
N VAL A 102 -13.48 -23.92 0.78
CA VAL A 102 -13.32 -22.67 1.55
C VAL A 102 -13.30 -21.45 0.63
N ALA A 103 -12.63 -21.53 -0.53
CA ALA A 103 -12.64 -20.47 -1.53
C ALA A 103 -14.08 -20.11 -1.95
N HIS A 104 -14.92 -21.11 -2.20
CA HIS A 104 -16.32 -20.89 -2.59
C HIS A 104 -17.14 -20.30 -1.43
N VAL A 105 -16.93 -20.77 -0.20
CA VAL A 105 -17.56 -20.21 0.99
C VAL A 105 -17.18 -18.74 1.19
N LYS A 106 -15.90 -18.38 1.01
CA LYS A 106 -15.45 -16.99 1.11
C LYS A 106 -16.12 -16.08 0.08
N GLN A 107 -16.29 -16.56 -1.16
CA GLN A 107 -17.02 -15.83 -2.21
C GLN A 107 -18.50 -15.62 -1.84
N MET A 108 -19.15 -16.65 -1.30
CA MET A 108 -20.54 -16.52 -0.84
C MET A 108 -20.66 -15.53 0.32
N LEU A 109 -19.75 -15.61 1.30
CA LEU A 109 -19.68 -14.67 2.42
C LEU A 109 -19.38 -13.24 1.97
N GLU A 110 -18.58 -13.06 0.93
CA GLU A 110 -18.33 -11.74 0.34
C GLU A 110 -19.62 -11.15 -0.22
N ALA A 111 -20.40 -11.93 -0.97
CA ALA A 111 -21.70 -11.50 -1.47
C ALA A 111 -22.71 -11.20 -0.36
N CYS A 112 -22.66 -11.92 0.77
CA CYS A 112 -23.58 -11.75 1.89
C CYS A 112 -23.20 -10.61 2.84
N LEU A 113 -21.91 -10.50 3.18
CA LEU A 113 -21.40 -9.63 4.25
C LEU A 113 -20.65 -8.40 3.71
N GLY A 114 -20.35 -8.36 2.41
CA GLY A 114 -19.53 -7.31 1.81
C GLY A 114 -18.07 -7.32 2.28
N ILE A 115 -17.62 -8.39 2.95
CA ILE A 115 -16.23 -8.56 3.37
C ILE A 115 -15.50 -9.26 2.22
N PRO A 116 -14.49 -8.65 1.58
CA PRO A 116 -13.79 -9.29 0.47
C PRO A 116 -13.13 -10.60 0.88
N ALA A 117 -13.18 -11.64 0.03
CA ALA A 117 -12.67 -12.98 0.33
C ALA A 117 -11.22 -12.99 0.84
N VAL A 118 -10.37 -12.09 0.33
CA VAL A 118 -8.97 -11.94 0.76
C VAL A 118 -8.80 -11.50 2.22
N LEU A 119 -9.82 -10.84 2.78
CA LEU A 119 -9.86 -10.41 4.18
C LEU A 119 -10.53 -11.45 5.08
N GLN A 120 -10.94 -12.59 4.53
CA GLN A 120 -11.65 -13.63 5.27
C GLN A 120 -10.71 -14.80 5.59
N LYS A 121 -10.67 -15.16 6.88
CA LYS A 121 -10.08 -16.40 7.36
C LYS A 121 -11.16 -17.28 7.95
N ILE A 122 -11.27 -18.50 7.44
CA ILE A 122 -12.21 -19.50 7.93
C ILE A 122 -11.46 -20.40 8.91
N ILE A 123 -11.89 -20.39 10.17
CA ILE A 123 -11.28 -21.16 11.26
C ILE A 123 -12.22 -22.29 11.65
N LEU A 124 -11.67 -23.50 11.78
CA LEU A 124 -12.35 -24.66 12.36
C LEU A 124 -11.44 -25.28 13.42
N ASP A 125 -11.97 -25.50 14.63
CA ASP A 125 -11.23 -26.08 15.75
C ASP A 125 -9.88 -25.37 16.03
N SER A 126 -9.87 -24.03 15.93
CA SER A 126 -8.67 -23.18 16.08
C SER A 126 -7.62 -23.30 14.97
N VAL A 127 -7.96 -23.93 13.84
CA VAL A 127 -7.08 -24.06 12.67
C VAL A 127 -7.65 -23.27 11.49
N GLU A 128 -6.81 -22.45 10.85
CA GLU A 128 -7.15 -21.78 9.60
C GLU A 128 -7.22 -22.80 8.47
N LEU A 129 -8.37 -22.86 7.79
CA LEU A 129 -8.57 -23.76 6.67
C LEU A 129 -8.04 -23.10 5.37
N PRO A 130 -7.23 -23.82 4.57
CA PRO A 130 -6.77 -23.33 3.28
C PRO A 130 -7.92 -23.29 2.26
N ASP A 131 -7.76 -22.50 1.20
CA ASP A 131 -8.81 -22.24 0.19
C ASP A 131 -9.33 -23.52 -0.49
N GLU A 132 -8.49 -24.53 -0.64
CA GLU A 132 -8.80 -25.81 -1.28
C GLU A 132 -9.49 -26.80 -0.33
N ALA A 133 -9.53 -26.51 0.98
CA ALA A 133 -10.16 -27.38 1.95
C ALA A 133 -11.66 -27.47 1.70
N VAL A 134 -12.21 -28.67 1.83
CA VAL A 134 -13.65 -28.92 1.71
C VAL A 134 -14.30 -28.72 3.07
N VAL A 135 -15.33 -27.88 3.10
CA VAL A 135 -16.15 -27.64 4.28
C VAL A 135 -17.21 -28.74 4.36
N ALA A 136 -17.13 -29.57 5.40
CA ALA A 136 -17.98 -30.76 5.53
C ALA A 136 -19.43 -30.45 5.95
N GLY A 137 -19.77 -29.18 6.22
CA GLY A 137 -20.99 -28.74 6.91
C GLY A 137 -20.72 -28.50 8.40
N GLY A 138 -21.67 -27.88 9.11
CA GLY A 138 -21.55 -27.60 10.55
C GLY A 138 -21.29 -26.13 10.86
N SER A 139 -20.43 -25.84 11.84
CA SER A 139 -20.12 -24.46 12.26
C SER A 139 -18.64 -24.15 12.06
N VAL A 140 -18.35 -22.99 11.46
CA VAL A 140 -17.00 -22.43 11.30
C VAL A 140 -16.98 -21.00 11.80
N THR A 141 -15.80 -20.52 12.19
CA THR A 141 -15.60 -19.13 12.61
C THR A 141 -15.04 -18.31 11.47
N LEU A 142 -15.62 -17.14 11.20
CA LEU A 142 -15.07 -16.14 10.29
C LEU A 142 -14.26 -15.11 11.08
N LEU A 143 -12.99 -14.99 10.71
CA LEU A 143 -12.10 -13.96 11.19
C LEU A 143 -11.81 -12.97 10.05
N LYS A 144 -12.03 -11.68 10.29
CA LYS A 144 -11.55 -10.63 9.39
C LYS A 144 -10.04 -10.43 9.62
N SER A 145 -9.24 -10.66 8.59
CA SER A 145 -7.81 -10.38 8.60
C SER A 145 -7.48 -9.15 7.77
N ASP A 146 -6.51 -8.38 8.21
CA ASP A 146 -5.87 -7.38 7.35
C ASP A 146 -5.13 -8.09 6.21
N PRO A 147 -5.12 -7.51 5.00
CA PRO A 147 -4.36 -8.08 3.90
C PRO A 147 -2.86 -7.99 4.22
N PRO A 148 -2.05 -8.91 3.65
CA PRO A 148 -0.61 -8.90 3.87
C PRO A 148 0.00 -7.57 3.42
N ILE A 149 1.10 -7.20 4.09
CA ILE A 149 1.95 -6.07 3.69
C ILE A 149 2.32 -6.23 2.22
N ILE A 150 2.27 -5.13 1.47
CA ILE A 150 2.67 -5.08 0.06
C ILE A 150 4.16 -5.42 0.00
N THR A 151 4.55 -6.49 -0.70
CA THR A 151 5.97 -6.81 -0.84
C THR A 151 6.63 -5.83 -1.81
N SER A 152 7.94 -5.64 -1.67
CA SER A 152 8.73 -4.80 -2.58
C SER A 152 8.61 -5.28 -4.03
N GLU A 153 8.54 -6.59 -4.23
CA GLU A 153 8.39 -7.20 -5.55
C GLU A 153 7.01 -6.92 -6.17
N ASP A 154 5.93 -7.11 -5.41
CA ASP A 154 4.56 -6.83 -5.88
C ASP A 154 4.42 -5.34 -6.25
N PHE A 155 4.97 -4.46 -5.42
CA PHE A 155 5.01 -3.02 -5.69
C PHE A 155 5.75 -2.70 -7.00
N LEU A 156 6.98 -3.18 -7.16
CA LEU A 156 7.81 -2.91 -8.33
C LEU A 156 7.19 -3.43 -9.63
N ARG A 157 6.61 -4.64 -9.60
CA ARG A 157 5.89 -5.22 -10.74
C ARG A 157 4.67 -4.38 -11.09
N SER A 158 3.84 -4.04 -10.10
CA SER A 158 2.64 -3.22 -10.30
C SER A 158 2.96 -1.85 -10.90
N MET A 159 4.02 -1.19 -10.41
CA MET A 159 4.52 0.06 -10.96
C MET A 159 4.99 -0.09 -12.41
N ALA A 160 5.76 -1.14 -12.73
CA ALA A 160 6.25 -1.39 -14.09
C ALA A 160 5.14 -1.74 -15.10
N GLU A 161 4.02 -2.28 -14.62
CA GLU A 161 2.89 -2.73 -15.42
C GLU A 161 1.93 -1.58 -15.80
N VAL A 162 1.62 -0.68 -14.87
CA VAL A 162 0.55 0.32 -15.01
C VAL A 162 0.98 1.59 -15.72
N HIS A 163 2.27 1.93 -15.71
CA HIS A 163 2.72 3.15 -16.37
C HIS A 163 2.81 2.97 -17.89
N GLY A 164 1.72 3.32 -18.56
CA GLY A 164 1.72 3.70 -19.96
C GLY A 164 2.64 4.90 -20.17
N TRP A 165 3.91 4.62 -20.47
CA TRP A 165 5.01 5.32 -21.17
C TRP A 165 4.97 6.84 -21.48
N GLU A 166 3.82 7.50 -21.45
CA GLU A 166 3.61 8.87 -21.95
C GLU A 166 3.26 9.92 -20.88
N ARG A 167 3.09 9.58 -19.59
CA ARG A 167 2.82 10.60 -18.54
C ARG A 167 3.75 10.47 -17.34
N LYS A 168 4.58 11.52 -17.14
CA LYS A 168 5.26 11.93 -15.88
C LYS A 168 5.57 10.78 -14.91
N ASP A 169 6.26 9.77 -15.41
CA ASP A 169 6.46 8.52 -14.69
C ASP A 169 7.54 8.71 -13.62
N VAL A 170 7.19 8.45 -12.36
CA VAL A 170 8.16 8.46 -11.26
C VAL A 170 9.28 7.46 -11.53
N PHE A 171 9.00 6.33 -12.19
CA PHE A 171 10.02 5.38 -12.60
C PHE A 171 10.97 5.99 -13.62
N ARG A 172 10.49 6.84 -14.54
CA ARG A 172 11.38 7.54 -15.47
C ARG A 172 12.30 8.50 -14.76
N ARG A 173 11.80 9.25 -13.77
CA ARG A 173 12.62 10.16 -12.97
C ARG A 173 13.62 9.38 -12.13
N TRP A 174 13.14 8.40 -11.37
CA TRP A 174 13.98 7.53 -10.56
C TRP A 174 15.05 6.82 -11.39
N HIS A 175 14.73 6.26 -12.56
CA HIS A 175 15.74 5.68 -13.45
C HIS A 175 16.72 6.72 -13.99
N SER A 176 16.25 7.94 -14.30
CA SER A 176 17.13 9.00 -14.81
C SER A 176 18.15 9.41 -13.75
N PHE A 177 17.74 9.41 -12.47
CA PHE A 177 18.59 9.57 -11.29
C PHE A 177 19.56 8.39 -11.13
N ASP A 178 19.04 7.16 -11.12
CA ASP A 178 19.83 5.95 -10.87
C ASP A 178 20.91 5.67 -11.93
N THR A 179 20.64 6.01 -13.19
CA THR A 179 21.47 5.55 -14.32
C THR A 179 22.09 6.65 -15.17
N TYR A 180 21.57 7.89 -15.13
CA TYR A 180 21.87 8.97 -16.08
C TYR A 180 21.80 8.51 -17.56
N ARG A 181 21.02 7.46 -17.85
CA ARG A 181 20.87 6.86 -19.18
C ARG A 181 19.48 7.06 -19.73
N GLN A 182 19.36 6.80 -21.03
CA GLN A 182 18.05 6.73 -21.67
C GLN A 182 17.19 5.70 -20.95
N PHE A 183 15.96 6.12 -20.60
CA PHE A 183 14.98 5.25 -19.98
C PHE A 183 14.78 3.98 -20.83
N PRO A 184 14.57 2.79 -20.22
CA PRO A 184 14.42 1.55 -20.96
C PRO A 184 13.29 1.69 -21.97
N ALA A 185 13.42 1.11 -23.17
CA ALA A 185 12.49 1.33 -24.27
C ALA A 185 11.31 0.34 -24.29
N THR A 186 11.40 -0.73 -23.50
CA THR A 186 10.40 -1.80 -23.46
C THR A 186 10.00 -2.12 -22.03
N LYS A 187 8.76 -2.59 -21.86
CA LYS A 187 8.20 -3.01 -20.57
C LYS A 187 9.08 -4.03 -19.84
N MET A 188 9.60 -5.01 -20.59
CA MET A 188 10.50 -6.02 -20.04
C MET A 188 11.79 -5.43 -19.48
N GLN A 189 12.38 -4.44 -20.15
CA GLN A 189 13.59 -3.79 -19.66
C GLN A 189 13.29 -2.90 -18.43
N THR A 190 12.14 -2.22 -18.41
CA THR A 190 11.70 -1.45 -17.24
C THR A 190 11.49 -2.37 -16.04
N LEU A 191 10.80 -3.50 -16.24
CA LEU A 191 10.62 -4.50 -15.20
C LEU A 191 11.96 -5.06 -14.72
N GLN A 192 12.88 -5.38 -15.63
CA GLN A 192 14.20 -5.88 -15.28
C GLN A 192 14.99 -4.88 -14.44
N TRP A 193 14.95 -3.59 -14.78
CA TRP A 193 15.56 -2.52 -13.98
C TRP A 193 14.87 -2.40 -12.61
N ALA A 194 13.55 -2.29 -12.58
CA ALA A 194 12.76 -2.17 -11.35
C ALA A 194 13.06 -3.32 -10.37
N MET A 195 13.10 -4.55 -10.88
CA MET A 195 13.44 -5.75 -10.11
C MET A 195 14.88 -5.77 -9.58
N GLY A 196 15.78 -4.95 -10.11
CA GLY A 196 17.09 -4.67 -9.51
C GLY A 196 16.99 -4.08 -8.10
N HIS A 197 15.89 -3.35 -7.82
CA HIS A 197 15.62 -2.71 -6.53
C HIS A 197 14.72 -3.55 -5.60
N LYS A 198 14.53 -4.84 -5.88
CA LYS A 198 13.72 -5.73 -5.02
C LYS A 198 14.20 -5.80 -3.56
N GLY A 199 15.45 -5.42 -3.31
CA GLY A 199 16.05 -5.32 -1.98
C GLY A 199 15.71 -4.03 -1.23
N MET A 200 14.82 -3.18 -1.74
CA MET A 200 14.39 -1.96 -1.06
C MET A 200 13.88 -2.25 0.35
N ARG A 201 14.18 -1.34 1.28
CA ARG A 201 13.70 -1.42 2.65
C ARG A 201 12.19 -1.24 2.65
N ASN A 202 11.47 -2.19 3.24
CA ASN A 202 10.02 -2.20 3.34
C ASN A 202 9.61 -2.33 4.79
N VAL A 203 9.03 -1.26 5.34
CA VAL A 203 8.61 -1.19 6.74
C VAL A 203 7.17 -0.67 6.83
N PRO A 204 6.43 -0.97 7.92
CA PRO A 204 5.12 -0.38 8.14
C PRO A 204 5.18 1.15 8.09
N LEU A 205 4.15 1.79 7.51
CA LEU A 205 4.07 3.25 7.48
C LEU A 205 3.72 3.78 8.88
N THR A 206 4.73 4.32 9.57
CA THR A 206 4.61 5.01 10.85
C THR A 206 5.29 6.37 10.77
N ALA A 207 4.87 7.33 11.60
CA ALA A 207 5.51 8.64 11.63
C ALA A 207 7.00 8.54 12.00
N GLU A 208 7.36 7.64 12.91
CA GLU A 208 8.75 7.37 13.28
C GLU A 208 9.59 6.90 12.08
N ASN A 209 9.08 5.94 11.30
CA ASN A 209 9.78 5.44 10.11
C ASN A 209 9.94 6.52 9.04
N VAL A 210 8.91 7.36 8.84
CA VAL A 210 8.96 8.48 7.89
C VAL A 210 9.98 9.54 8.33
N LEU A 211 9.94 9.95 9.60
CA LEU A 211 10.89 10.91 10.14
C LEU A 211 12.33 10.36 10.09
N GLY A 212 12.52 9.07 10.39
CA GLY A 212 13.80 8.40 10.25
C GLY A 212 14.34 8.38 8.82
N CYS A 213 13.47 8.29 7.80
CA CYS A 213 13.90 8.48 6.41
C CYS A 213 14.42 9.89 6.14
N PHE A 214 13.75 10.92 6.67
CA PHE A 214 14.23 12.29 6.56
C PHE A 214 15.51 12.51 7.37
N ASP A 215 15.69 11.85 8.52
CA ASP A 215 16.92 11.93 9.29
C ASP A 215 18.12 11.36 8.53
N VAL A 216 17.92 10.24 7.82
CA VAL A 216 18.95 9.66 6.94
C VAL A 216 19.32 10.63 5.83
N TRP A 217 18.31 11.18 5.14
CA TRP A 217 18.52 12.14 4.05
C TRP A 217 19.28 13.38 4.51
N LEU A 218 18.88 13.97 5.64
CA LEU A 218 19.43 15.23 6.15
C LEU A 218 20.74 15.04 6.93
N GLY A 219 21.27 13.81 7.03
CA GLY A 219 22.44 13.50 7.84
C GLY A 219 22.22 13.76 9.34
N LEU A 220 20.98 13.65 9.82
CA LEU A 220 20.56 13.92 11.19
C LEU A 220 20.48 12.65 12.06
N ASN A 221 21.01 11.51 11.60
CA ASN A 221 21.02 10.21 12.29
C ASN A 221 21.56 10.23 13.74
N HIS A 222 22.17 11.32 14.20
CA HIS A 222 22.69 11.50 15.55
C HIS A 222 22.00 12.65 16.33
N LYS A 223 20.92 13.21 15.79
CA LYS A 223 20.21 14.38 16.33
C LYS A 223 18.71 14.11 16.44
N GLU A 224 18.32 13.03 17.13
CA GLU A 224 16.91 12.72 17.37
C GLU A 224 16.13 13.96 17.88
N GLY A 225 14.99 14.25 17.25
CA GLY A 225 14.10 15.35 17.64
C GLY A 225 14.33 16.69 16.93
N THR A 226 15.21 16.77 15.92
CA THR A 226 15.49 18.01 15.16
C THR A 226 14.35 18.54 14.30
N HIS A 227 13.38 17.71 13.92
CA HIS A 227 12.23 18.15 13.14
C HIS A 227 11.35 19.14 13.94
N PRO A 228 10.82 20.21 13.35
CA PRO A 228 9.85 21.07 14.03
C PRO A 228 8.57 20.32 14.41
N ASP A 229 7.93 20.70 15.52
CA ASP A 229 6.66 20.09 15.95
C ASP A 229 5.56 20.19 14.89
N SER A 230 5.53 21.29 14.14
CA SER A 230 4.61 21.48 13.02
C SER A 230 4.82 20.46 11.91
N PHE A 231 6.07 20.11 11.60
CA PHE A 231 6.37 19.09 10.60
C PHE A 231 6.03 17.70 11.10
N ARG A 232 6.38 17.38 12.36
CA ARG A 232 6.01 16.11 12.99
C ARG A 232 4.49 15.91 13.02
N ALA A 233 3.74 16.94 13.41
CA ALA A 233 2.28 16.90 13.39
C ALA A 233 1.76 16.60 11.98
N HIS A 234 2.34 17.25 10.97
CA HIS A 234 1.94 17.05 9.58
C HIS A 234 2.25 15.65 9.06
N VAL A 235 3.42 15.07 9.39
CA VAL A 235 3.74 13.68 9.08
C VAL A 235 2.74 12.72 9.74
N ASN A 236 2.37 12.97 11.00
CA ASN A 236 1.35 12.17 11.70
C ASN A 236 -0.01 12.23 11.00
N GLU A 237 -0.45 13.41 10.56
CA GLU A 237 -1.72 13.58 9.83
C GLU A 237 -1.75 12.73 8.55
N VAL A 238 -0.67 12.73 7.79
CA VAL A 238 -0.57 11.97 6.52
C VAL A 238 -0.52 10.47 6.76
N VAL A 239 0.26 10.03 7.75
CA VAL A 239 0.32 8.62 8.15
C VAL A 239 -1.05 8.15 8.61
N ALA A 240 -1.74 8.92 9.45
CA ALA A 240 -3.09 8.62 9.90
C ALA A 240 -4.08 8.57 8.74
N PHE A 241 -3.99 9.53 7.80
CA PHE A 241 -4.82 9.56 6.60
C PHE A 241 -4.62 8.31 5.73
N LEU A 242 -3.38 7.90 5.49
CA LEU A 242 -3.08 6.70 4.70
C LEU A 242 -3.49 5.42 5.42
N GLN A 243 -3.33 5.33 6.75
CA GLN A 243 -3.82 4.20 7.55
C GLN A 243 -5.35 4.10 7.54
N HIS A 244 -6.03 5.25 7.47
CA HIS A 244 -7.48 5.32 7.32
C HIS A 244 -7.93 4.88 5.92
N CYS A 245 -7.25 5.31 4.86
CA CYS A 245 -7.68 5.03 3.48
C CYS A 245 -7.19 3.67 2.94
N CYS A 246 -6.11 3.13 3.52
CA CYS A 246 -5.44 1.94 3.01
C CYS A 246 -5.38 0.82 4.04
N TYR A 247 -5.34 -0.41 3.54
CA TYR A 247 -4.88 -1.55 4.30
C TYR A 247 -3.36 -1.64 4.26
N SER A 248 -2.76 -1.93 5.42
CA SER A 248 -1.32 -2.23 5.60
C SER A 248 -0.40 -1.26 4.84
N PRO A 249 -0.55 0.07 4.97
CA PRO A 249 0.30 1.02 4.26
C PRO A 249 1.77 0.82 4.67
N SER A 250 2.64 0.94 3.69
CA SER A 250 4.06 0.60 3.77
C SER A 250 4.91 1.78 3.33
N LEU A 251 6.07 1.92 3.97
CA LEU A 251 7.14 2.81 3.57
C LEU A 251 8.21 1.98 2.86
N LEU A 252 8.41 2.29 1.58
CA LEU A 252 9.37 1.63 0.71
C LEU A 252 10.51 2.60 0.43
N VAL A 253 11.74 2.25 0.79
CA VAL A 253 12.91 3.12 0.62
C VAL A 253 13.88 2.45 -0.34
N ALA A 254 14.15 3.12 -1.47
CA ALA A 254 14.95 2.56 -2.55
C ALA A 254 16.40 2.32 -2.15
N TYR A 255 16.94 3.19 -1.28
CA TYR A 255 18.33 3.19 -0.84
C TYR A 255 18.39 3.35 0.68
N ASP A 256 19.27 2.61 1.36
CA ASP A 256 19.44 2.72 2.82
C ASP A 256 20.17 4.01 3.24
N GLU A 257 20.97 4.57 2.33
CA GLU A 257 21.71 5.83 2.46
C GLU A 257 21.49 6.68 1.20
N PRO A 258 21.72 8.01 1.23
CA PRO A 258 21.69 8.83 0.03
C PRO A 258 22.60 8.24 -1.07
N TYR A 259 22.05 8.06 -2.26
CA TYR A 259 22.80 7.62 -3.42
C TYR A 259 23.64 8.79 -3.93
N LEU A 260 24.96 8.63 -3.90
CA LEU A 260 25.91 9.67 -4.31
C LEU A 260 26.35 9.41 -5.75
N HIS A 261 26.13 10.37 -6.63
CA HIS A 261 26.62 10.33 -8.01
C HIS A 261 27.23 11.67 -8.40
N ASP A 262 28.53 11.68 -8.66
CA ASP A 262 29.32 12.92 -8.89
C ASP A 262 29.10 13.94 -7.76
N ASP A 263 28.47 15.07 -8.07
CA ASP A 263 28.15 16.17 -7.15
C ASP A 263 26.67 16.13 -6.71
N ASP A 264 25.93 15.05 -6.98
CA ASP A 264 24.52 14.88 -6.57
C ASP A 264 24.42 13.86 -5.41
N ALA A 265 23.62 14.18 -4.39
CA ALA A 265 23.07 13.18 -3.47
C ALA A 265 21.56 13.02 -3.74
N GLU A 266 21.09 11.78 -3.74
CA GLU A 266 19.72 11.45 -4.12
C GLU A 266 19.09 10.48 -3.14
N PHE A 267 17.79 10.67 -2.86
CA PHE A 267 17.06 9.80 -1.95
C PHE A 267 15.62 9.61 -2.40
N VAL A 268 15.22 8.35 -2.53
CA VAL A 268 13.94 7.96 -3.10
C VAL A 268 13.20 7.04 -2.13
N PHE A 269 11.97 7.42 -1.81
CA PHE A 269 11.06 6.57 -1.04
C PHE A 269 9.61 6.75 -1.47
N PHE A 270 8.77 5.79 -1.08
CA PHE A 270 7.38 5.71 -1.47
C PHE A 270 6.53 5.36 -0.26
N PHE A 271 5.35 5.97 -0.17
CA PHE A 271 4.26 5.44 0.63
C PHE A 271 3.39 4.62 -0.32
N ALA A 272 3.16 3.36 0.01
CA ALA A 272 2.32 2.48 -0.78
C ALA A 272 1.26 1.82 0.11
N GLY A 273 0.01 1.82 -0.33
CA GLY A 273 -1.08 1.20 0.41
C GLY A 273 -2.14 0.65 -0.52
N ARG A 274 -2.78 -0.45 -0.11
CA ARG A 274 -3.92 -1.02 -0.84
C ARG A 274 -5.17 -0.28 -0.41
N LEU A 275 -5.91 0.30 -1.36
CA LEU A 275 -7.11 1.05 -1.02
C LEU A 275 -8.15 0.18 -0.32
N ARG A 276 -8.78 0.74 0.71
CA ARG A 276 -9.92 0.08 1.38
C ARG A 276 -11.17 0.05 0.50
N SER A 277 -11.37 1.11 -0.29
CA SER A 277 -12.49 1.25 -1.22
C SER A 277 -12.34 0.41 -2.49
N ASP A 278 -11.11 0.02 -2.84
CA ASP A 278 -10.80 -0.82 -4.01
C ASP A 278 -9.54 -1.65 -3.75
N LEU A 279 -9.73 -2.92 -3.38
CA LEU A 279 -8.63 -3.81 -3.02
C LEU A 279 -7.68 -4.15 -4.18
N GLN A 280 -8.05 -3.88 -5.42
CA GLN A 280 -7.18 -4.11 -6.58
C GLN A 280 -6.36 -2.86 -6.95
N THR A 281 -6.51 -1.77 -6.19
CA THR A 281 -5.83 -0.51 -6.45
C THR A 281 -4.81 -0.18 -5.36
N PHE A 282 -3.57 0.13 -5.76
CA PHE A 282 -2.61 0.77 -4.87
C PHE A 282 -2.72 2.30 -4.97
N VAL A 283 -2.65 2.97 -3.84
CA VAL A 283 -2.21 4.36 -3.75
C VAL A 283 -0.71 4.36 -3.55
N VAL A 284 -0.01 5.14 -4.36
CA VAL A 284 1.43 5.35 -4.24
C VAL A 284 1.70 6.84 -4.16
N HIS A 285 2.34 7.26 -3.08
CA HIS A 285 2.88 8.60 -2.94
C HIS A 285 4.41 8.53 -2.97
N SER A 286 5.01 9.09 -4.01
CA SER A 286 6.45 9.08 -4.21
C SER A 286 7.13 10.35 -3.70
N PHE A 287 8.38 10.19 -3.25
CA PHE A 287 9.28 11.24 -2.80
C PHE A 287 10.64 11.05 -3.45
N LEU A 288 11.10 12.09 -4.13
CA LEU A 288 12.40 12.15 -4.80
C LEU A 288 13.08 13.42 -4.30
N LEU A 289 14.06 13.22 -3.44
CA LEU A 289 14.90 14.24 -2.86
C LEU A 289 16.23 14.25 -3.58
N ASN A 290 16.67 15.42 -4.00
CA ASN A 290 17.99 15.63 -4.60
C ASN A 290 18.59 16.92 -4.01
N CYS A 291 19.88 16.88 -3.74
CA CYS A 291 20.70 18.05 -3.41
C CYS A 291 22.04 17.92 -4.11
N TRP A 292 22.64 19.06 -4.51
CA TRP A 292 24.01 19.05 -4.99
C TRP A 292 24.96 19.28 -3.81
N MET A 293 26.02 18.48 -3.75
CA MET A 293 27.10 18.55 -2.77
C MET A 293 28.33 19.26 -3.33
#